data_AF-A0AAU7TJP9-F1
#
_entry.id   AF-A0AAU7TJP9-F1
#
_cell.length_a   1.000
_cell.length_b   1.000
_cell.length_c   1.000
_cell.angle_alpha   90.00
_cell.angle_beta   90.00
_cell.angle_gamma   90.00
#
_symmetry.space_group_name_H-M   'P 1'
#
loop_
_entity.id
_entity.type
_entity.pdbx_description
1 polymer ?
#
loop_
_entity_poly.entity_id
_entity_poly.type
_entity_poly.pdbx_seq_one_letter_code
_entity_poly.pdbx_strand_id
1 'polypeptide(L)'
;MTNTTTHGRITLDRFPLDVVQDLAITNGVCVRPILNRVVDTETGTERIVGVSCGSTLVSKCPPCAEANRRLRMQQCREGWHRDTELEPTDEDQLEDEDQAEPEDTGAEEESARRVRSTRRRQDAPDLPRVPMDKRTVGTTFRAPNGKTYRPSMFLTLTLDSYGATHRLPYRVGGKLTPCSCGVHHSPNSPVLSTPVDPSTYDYRRAALDALHFSKGVDRFVQNLRRCAGYKAQYFAVVEPQKRLAPHLHMAVRGTVPRELVRQVAAATYHQLWWPEHETPVYGAQTGRDLPIWDEDTERFIDPATGVLLPTWDQALDDLAADPAAQPAHVVRFGRQVDYKGIVADSETKVGKAIGYLTKYLGKAIGETYGDDPAELHPAQLDHLNRLHEHVKILPCSPACANWLLYGITPKDADGKVVPGECDGKAHDREHLGLGGRRVLVSRQWTGKTLTDHRADRAEVIRQTLAAAGVEMDDQTALSVTQTTSDDEQPRFIWTPVRPGDEDAPTQKEVLAYSITKRIRWREQYEQAKQRARDGTGPPSDTNSATDTNDAATAA
;
A
#
# COMPACT_ATOMS: atom_id res chain seq x y z
N MET A 1 6.19 -4.86 47.24
CA MET A 1 6.79 -3.53 47.47
C MET A 1 7.25 -2.99 46.13
N THR A 2 6.47 -2.06 45.59
CA THR A 2 6.60 -1.46 44.25
C THR A 2 7.85 -0.58 44.18
N ASN A 3 8.93 -1.09 43.61
CA ASN A 3 10.14 -0.31 43.37
C ASN A 3 10.02 0.43 42.04
N THR A 4 9.07 1.36 41.96
CA THR A 4 8.96 2.31 40.87
C THR A 4 10.02 3.39 41.12
N THR A 5 11.21 3.19 40.57
CA THR A 5 12.29 4.18 40.70
C THR A 5 11.86 5.48 40.02
N THR A 6 11.47 6.45 40.83
CA THR A 6 11.04 7.81 40.49
C THR A 6 12.20 8.61 39.88
N HIS A 7 12.62 8.29 38.66
CA HIS A 7 13.48 9.17 37.88
C HIS A 7 12.61 10.24 37.23
N GLY A 8 12.58 11.43 37.84
CA GLY A 8 12.10 12.67 37.24
C GLY A 8 10.77 12.56 36.49
N ARG A 9 9.66 12.43 37.23
CA ARG A 9 8.32 12.71 36.70
C ARG A 9 8.34 14.15 36.15
N ILE A 10 8.58 14.31 34.85
CA ILE A 10 8.19 15.54 34.17
C ILE A 10 6.68 15.59 34.38
N THR A 11 6.22 16.56 35.18
CA THR A 11 4.82 16.74 35.53
C THR A 11 4.06 17.27 34.31
N LEU A 12 3.96 16.44 33.28
CA LEU A 12 3.09 16.66 32.13
C LEU A 12 1.61 16.48 32.50
N ASP A 13 1.33 15.90 33.68
CA ASP A 13 -0.01 15.71 34.24
C ASP A 13 -0.80 17.02 34.35
N ARG A 14 -0.10 18.15 34.59
CA ARG A 14 -0.70 19.48 34.69
C ARG A 14 -1.20 20.05 33.35
N PHE A 15 -0.76 19.48 32.22
CA PHE A 15 -1.17 19.94 30.90
C PHE A 15 -2.37 19.12 30.38
N PRO A 16 -3.26 19.74 29.60
CA PRO A 16 -4.27 19.05 28.81
C PRO A 16 -3.68 17.95 27.91
N LEU A 17 -4.46 16.91 27.60
CA LEU A 17 -3.97 15.74 26.86
C LEU A 17 -3.54 16.09 25.43
N ASP A 18 -4.28 16.96 24.76
CA ASP A 18 -3.96 17.53 23.43
C ASP A 18 -2.58 18.21 23.43
N VAL A 19 -2.25 19.00 24.45
CA VAL A 19 -0.92 19.62 24.59
C VAL A 19 0.19 18.57 24.72
N VAL A 20 -0.06 17.49 25.48
CA VAL A 20 0.89 16.37 25.62
C VAL A 20 1.02 15.60 24.30
N GLN A 21 -0.07 15.44 23.55
CA GLN A 21 -0.08 14.82 22.22
C GLN A 21 0.69 15.66 21.20
N ASP A 22 0.53 16.98 21.19
CA ASP A 22 1.30 17.89 20.33
C ASP A 22 2.80 17.84 20.62
N LEU A 23 3.16 17.77 21.91
CA LEU A 23 4.54 17.57 22.32
C LEU A 23 5.09 16.20 21.87
N ALA A 24 4.27 15.13 21.97
CA ALA A 24 4.61 13.82 21.44
C ALA A 24 4.82 13.86 19.91
N ILE A 25 3.93 14.53 19.17
CA ILE A 25 4.03 14.71 17.72
C ILE A 25 5.34 15.42 17.36
N THR A 26 5.64 16.52 18.03
CA THR A 26 6.86 17.32 17.83
C THR A 26 8.13 16.50 18.04
N ASN A 27 8.11 15.55 18.99
CA ASN A 27 9.24 14.66 19.29
C ASN A 27 9.22 13.34 18.50
N GLY A 28 8.23 13.12 17.64
CA GLY A 28 8.10 11.89 16.87
C GLY A 28 7.77 10.66 17.73
N VAL A 29 7.01 10.85 18.81
CA VAL A 29 6.53 9.81 19.73
C VAL A 29 5.11 9.40 19.36
N CYS A 30 4.82 8.09 19.39
CA CYS A 30 3.48 7.58 19.10
C CYS A 30 2.43 8.17 20.07
N VAL A 31 1.37 8.77 19.54
CA VAL A 31 0.27 9.36 20.34
C VAL A 31 -0.76 8.32 20.82
N ARG A 32 -0.71 7.11 20.25
CA ARG A 32 -1.64 5.99 20.54
C ARG A 32 -0.86 4.71 20.86
N PRO A 33 -0.02 4.67 21.91
CA PRO A 33 0.74 3.48 22.23
C PRO A 33 -0.19 2.31 22.59
N ILE A 34 0.14 1.12 22.11
CA ILE A 34 -0.49 -0.14 22.54
C ILE A 34 0.22 -0.56 23.81
N LEU A 35 -0.53 -0.68 24.90
CA LEU A 35 0.00 -1.03 26.21
C LEU A 35 0.02 -2.55 26.36
N ASN A 36 1.18 -3.08 26.71
CA ASN A 36 1.35 -4.48 27.03
C ASN A 36 1.99 -4.63 28.40
N ARG A 37 1.47 -5.57 29.17
CA ARG A 37 2.06 -6.07 30.40
C ARG A 37 3.08 -7.13 30.01
N VAL A 38 4.30 -6.98 30.50
CA VAL A 38 5.42 -7.88 30.23
C VAL A 38 5.84 -8.50 31.54
N VAL A 39 5.75 -9.83 31.61
CA VAL A 39 6.21 -10.63 32.74
C VAL A 39 7.51 -11.32 32.35
N ASP A 40 8.57 -11.07 33.10
CA ASP A 40 9.82 -11.83 33.03
C ASP A 40 9.64 -13.11 33.86
N THR A 41 9.58 -14.26 33.19
CA THR A 41 9.32 -15.56 33.82
C THR A 41 10.50 -16.06 34.66
N GLU A 42 11.71 -15.55 34.41
CA GLU A 42 12.91 -15.93 35.16
C GLU A 42 13.00 -15.17 36.48
N THR A 43 12.67 -13.87 36.46
CA THR A 43 12.76 -13.01 37.66
C THR A 43 11.43 -12.82 38.39
N GLY A 44 10.32 -13.19 37.77
CA GLY A 44 8.96 -12.89 38.22
C GLY A 44 8.60 -11.40 38.14
N THR A 45 9.44 -10.57 37.52
CA THR A 45 9.25 -9.12 37.49
C THR A 45 8.24 -8.73 36.42
N GLU A 46 7.34 -7.83 36.77
CA GLU A 46 6.29 -7.35 35.88
C GLU A 46 6.45 -5.85 35.57
N ARG A 47 6.19 -5.46 34.33
CA ARG A 47 6.17 -4.05 33.91
C ARG A 47 5.20 -3.81 32.76
N ILE A 48 4.67 -2.60 32.66
CA ILE A 48 3.85 -2.16 31.51
C ILE A 48 4.72 -1.39 30.52
N VAL A 49 4.65 -1.77 29.25
CA VAL A 49 5.41 -1.21 28.14
C VAL A 49 4.46 -0.67 27.08
N GLY A 50 4.67 0.59 26.67
CA GLY A 50 3.98 1.20 25.54
C GLY A 50 4.72 0.93 24.22
N VAL A 51 4.06 0.22 23.30
CA VAL A 51 4.57 -0.05 21.95
C VAL A 51 3.91 0.89 20.96
N SER A 52 4.65 1.40 19.97
CA SER A 52 4.07 2.25 18.93
C SER A 52 2.95 1.54 18.16
N CYS A 53 1.82 2.20 17.88
CA CYS A 53 0.69 1.57 17.17
C CYS A 53 0.98 1.12 15.74
N GLY A 54 2.07 1.59 15.12
CA GLY A 54 2.41 1.23 13.75
C GLY A 54 1.49 1.80 12.67
N SER A 55 0.52 2.67 13.01
CA SER A 55 -0.40 3.29 12.05
C SER A 55 0.35 3.90 10.86
N THR A 56 -0.13 3.63 9.67
CA THR A 56 0.35 4.24 8.42
C THR A 56 -0.38 5.53 8.08
N LEU A 57 -1.46 5.88 8.81
CA LEU A 57 -2.27 7.07 8.55
C LEU A 57 -1.91 8.22 9.49
N VAL A 58 -1.75 9.41 8.90
CA VAL A 58 -1.42 10.67 9.58
C VAL A 58 -2.58 11.10 10.47
N SER A 59 -3.83 11.02 9.99
CA SER A 59 -5.03 11.32 10.76
C SER A 59 -5.17 10.47 12.03
N LYS A 60 -4.64 9.24 12.02
CA LYS A 60 -4.65 8.33 13.19
C LYS A 60 -3.45 8.52 14.12
N CYS A 61 -2.24 8.67 13.59
CA CYS A 61 -1.01 8.90 14.37
C CYS A 61 0.12 9.47 13.48
N PRO A 62 0.31 10.79 13.42
CA PRO A 62 1.30 11.42 12.54
C PRO A 62 2.73 10.89 12.71
N PRO A 63 3.24 10.64 13.94
CA PRO A 63 4.60 10.16 14.14
C PRO A 63 4.86 8.75 13.59
N CYS A 64 3.90 7.83 13.75
CA CYS A 64 4.03 6.47 13.21
C CYS A 64 3.90 6.46 11.69
N ALA A 65 3.01 7.27 11.13
CA ALA A 65 2.84 7.40 9.69
C ALA A 65 4.12 7.93 9.03
N GLU A 66 4.74 8.97 9.60
CA GLU A 66 6.01 9.52 9.11
C GLU A 66 7.18 8.52 9.29
N ALA A 67 7.23 7.76 10.39
CA ALA A 67 8.24 6.72 10.58
C ALA A 67 8.14 5.61 9.50
N ASN A 68 6.92 5.15 9.21
CA ASN A 68 6.64 4.19 8.14
C ASN A 68 6.97 4.78 6.75
N ARG A 69 6.60 6.04 6.51
CA ARG A 69 6.91 6.75 5.26
C ARG A 69 8.41 6.83 5.03
N ARG A 70 9.21 7.20 6.05
CA ARG A 70 10.68 7.22 5.96
C ARG A 70 11.27 5.85 5.67
N LEU A 71 10.75 4.79 6.30
CA LEU A 71 11.18 3.42 6.02
C LEU A 71 10.94 3.05 4.55
N ARG A 72 9.79 3.42 3.99
CA ARG A 72 9.48 3.22 2.57
C ARG A 72 10.32 4.08 1.63
N MET A 73 10.66 5.32 2.02
CA MET A 73 11.59 6.17 1.26
C MET A 73 12.97 5.51 1.17
N GLN A 74 13.47 4.94 2.26
CA GLN A 74 14.72 4.20 2.27
C GLN A 74 14.66 2.96 1.38
N GLN A 75 13.63 2.11 1.54
CA GLN A 75 13.44 0.94 0.68
C GLN A 75 13.42 1.31 -0.82
N CYS A 76 12.70 2.38 -1.18
CA CYS A 76 12.68 2.88 -2.55
C CYS A 76 14.09 3.29 -3.02
N ARG A 77 14.80 4.04 -2.17
CA ARG A 77 16.14 4.55 -2.45
C ARG A 77 17.17 3.45 -2.68
N GLU A 78 17.20 2.44 -1.82
CA GLU A 78 18.17 1.34 -1.88
C GLU A 78 18.01 0.50 -3.16
N GLY A 79 16.78 0.28 -3.62
CA GLY A 79 16.53 -0.57 -4.79
C GLY A 79 16.58 0.14 -6.14
N TRP A 80 16.36 1.46 -6.21
CA TRP A 80 16.07 2.13 -7.49
C TRP A 80 17.23 2.08 -8.49
N HIS A 81 18.41 2.47 -8.04
CA HIS A 81 19.60 2.52 -8.88
C HIS A 81 20.59 1.41 -8.59
N ARG A 82 20.13 0.31 -7.96
CA ARG A 82 20.98 -0.84 -7.65
C ARG A 82 21.69 -1.34 -8.90
N ASP A 83 22.99 -1.60 -8.75
CA ASP A 83 23.91 -1.97 -9.82
C ASP A 83 24.42 -3.42 -9.72
N THR A 84 24.07 -4.12 -8.64
CA THR A 84 24.37 -5.53 -8.43
C THR A 84 23.11 -6.37 -8.59
N GLU A 85 23.24 -7.51 -9.26
CA GLU A 85 22.19 -8.51 -9.30
C GLU A 85 21.97 -9.10 -7.89
N LEU A 86 20.75 -9.57 -7.65
CA LEU A 86 20.41 -10.35 -6.48
C LEU A 86 20.37 -11.82 -6.87
N GLU A 87 20.91 -12.68 -6.02
CA GLU A 87 20.69 -14.11 -6.16
C GLU A 87 19.18 -14.39 -5.98
N PRO A 88 18.53 -15.07 -6.94
CA PRO A 88 17.12 -15.40 -6.82
C PRO A 88 16.91 -16.41 -5.70
N THR A 89 15.92 -16.13 -4.85
CA THR A 89 15.44 -17.08 -3.83
C THR A 89 14.42 -18.05 -4.42
N ASP A 90 14.14 -19.16 -3.75
CA ASP A 90 13.09 -20.11 -4.17
C ASP A 90 11.71 -19.43 -4.22
N GLU A 91 11.44 -18.49 -3.30
CA GLU A 91 10.23 -17.67 -3.32
C GLU A 91 10.15 -16.73 -4.53
N ASP A 92 11.28 -16.24 -5.04
CA ASP A 92 11.31 -15.41 -6.24
C ASP A 92 10.96 -16.21 -7.50
N GLN A 93 11.30 -17.50 -7.52
CA GLN A 93 10.98 -18.40 -8.63
C GLN A 93 9.48 -18.69 -8.70
N LEU A 94 8.84 -18.90 -7.55
CA LEU A 94 7.38 -19.06 -7.45
C LEU A 94 6.62 -17.81 -7.91
N GLU A 95 7.15 -16.59 -7.68
CA GLU A 95 6.55 -15.36 -8.21
C GLU A 95 6.58 -15.28 -9.74
N ASP A 96 7.65 -15.76 -10.38
CA ASP A 96 7.73 -15.82 -11.83
C ASP A 96 6.70 -16.80 -12.41
N GLU A 97 6.45 -17.91 -11.71
CA GLU A 97 5.43 -18.91 -12.07
C GLU A 97 4.00 -18.35 -11.91
N ASP A 98 3.72 -17.63 -10.82
CA ASP A 98 2.43 -16.95 -10.59
C ASP A 98 2.17 -15.77 -11.56
N GLN A 99 3.24 -15.17 -12.12
CA GLN A 99 3.16 -14.04 -13.06
C GLN A 99 3.27 -14.44 -14.53
N ALA A 100 3.66 -15.67 -14.84
CA ALA A 100 3.18 -16.32 -16.06
C ALA A 100 1.65 -16.24 -16.02
N GLU A 101 0.97 -16.22 -17.18
CA GLU A 101 -0.50 -16.29 -17.18
C GLU A 101 -0.93 -17.37 -16.15
N PRO A 102 -1.89 -17.11 -15.25
CA PRO A 102 -2.50 -18.21 -14.53
C PRO A 102 -3.21 -19.04 -15.58
N GLU A 103 -2.50 -20.00 -16.16
CA GLU A 103 -3.10 -21.31 -16.28
C GLU A 103 -3.45 -21.67 -14.85
N ASP A 104 -4.73 -21.58 -14.53
CA ASP A 104 -5.32 -22.03 -13.29
C ASP A 104 -4.71 -23.39 -12.89
N THR A 105 -3.71 -23.35 -11.99
CA THR A 105 -3.04 -24.52 -11.43
C THR A 105 -3.13 -24.42 -9.91
N GLY A 106 -4.35 -24.56 -9.41
CA GLY A 106 -4.55 -25.21 -8.11
C GLY A 106 -4.56 -26.72 -8.33
N ALA A 107 -3.56 -27.42 -7.81
CA ALA A 107 -3.66 -28.83 -7.43
C ALA A 107 -4.56 -28.87 -6.17
N GLU A 108 -5.56 -29.72 -5.94
CA GLU A 108 -6.08 -31.02 -6.42
C GLU A 108 -7.63 -30.92 -6.29
N GLU A 109 -8.57 -31.59 -6.96
CA GLU A 109 -8.71 -32.95 -7.52
C GLU A 109 -9.34 -32.89 -8.94
N GLU A 110 -9.35 -34.03 -9.66
CA GLU A 110 -9.84 -34.27 -11.03
C GLU A 110 -11.26 -33.74 -11.36
N SER A 111 -11.43 -32.42 -11.46
CA SER A 111 -12.49 -31.79 -12.26
C SER A 111 -11.86 -31.16 -13.49
N ALA A 112 -12.51 -31.34 -14.64
CA ALA A 112 -12.00 -30.92 -15.94
C ALA A 112 -11.50 -29.46 -15.92
N ARG A 113 -10.18 -29.29 -16.07
CA ARG A 113 -9.47 -28.00 -16.07
C ARG A 113 -10.20 -26.97 -16.95
N ARG A 114 -10.75 -25.93 -16.31
CA ARG A 114 -11.65 -24.95 -16.94
C ARG A 114 -10.85 -23.95 -17.79
N VAL A 115 -10.43 -24.35 -19.00
CA VAL A 115 -9.69 -23.49 -19.93
C VAL A 115 -10.65 -22.45 -20.54
N ARG A 116 -10.75 -21.27 -19.92
CA ARG A 116 -11.51 -20.16 -20.49
C ARG A 116 -10.71 -19.48 -21.60
N SER A 117 -11.28 -19.46 -22.81
CA SER A 117 -10.78 -18.67 -23.94
C SER A 117 -10.83 -17.18 -23.58
N THR A 118 -9.68 -16.59 -23.25
CA THR A 118 -9.53 -15.12 -23.21
C THR A 118 -9.53 -14.62 -24.65
N ARG A 119 -10.70 -14.31 -25.21
CA ARG A 119 -10.79 -13.72 -26.55
C ARG A 119 -9.94 -12.46 -26.58
N ARG A 120 -8.81 -12.51 -27.29
CA ARG A 120 -7.92 -11.38 -27.44
C ARG A 120 -8.69 -10.25 -28.11
N ARG A 121 -8.72 -9.08 -27.48
CA ARG A 121 -9.34 -7.92 -28.12
C ARG A 121 -8.49 -7.45 -29.29
N GLN A 122 -9.15 -7.14 -30.41
CA GLN A 122 -8.51 -6.65 -31.64
C GLN A 122 -8.29 -5.12 -31.64
N ASP A 123 -8.85 -4.41 -30.64
CA ASP A 123 -8.71 -2.95 -30.49
C ASP A 123 -7.42 -2.52 -29.78
N ALA A 124 -6.66 -3.48 -29.21
CA ALA A 124 -5.44 -3.21 -28.49
C ALA A 124 -4.22 -3.20 -29.45
N PRO A 125 -3.32 -2.19 -29.36
CA PRO A 125 -2.09 -2.18 -30.14
C PRO A 125 -1.26 -3.46 -29.94
N ASP A 126 -0.62 -3.93 -31.01
CA ASP A 126 0.35 -5.01 -30.91
C ASP A 126 1.59 -4.54 -30.14
N LEU A 127 2.13 -5.45 -29.34
CA LEU A 127 3.31 -5.22 -28.53
C LEU A 127 4.51 -6.01 -29.10
N PRO A 128 5.72 -5.44 -29.09
CA PRO A 128 6.90 -6.14 -29.55
C PRO A 128 7.18 -7.37 -28.67
N ARG A 129 7.69 -8.43 -29.31
CA ARG A 129 8.17 -9.62 -28.62
C ARG A 129 9.69 -9.60 -28.65
N VAL A 130 10.30 -9.54 -27.47
CA VAL A 130 11.75 -9.60 -27.31
C VAL A 130 12.13 -10.81 -26.44
N PRO A 131 13.30 -11.43 -26.63
CA PRO A 131 13.79 -12.47 -25.73
C PRO A 131 13.88 -11.95 -24.29
N MET A 132 13.47 -12.79 -23.34
CA MET A 132 13.47 -12.43 -21.93
C MET A 132 14.81 -12.78 -21.28
N ASP A 133 15.49 -11.78 -20.73
CA ASP A 133 16.67 -11.94 -19.88
C ASP A 133 16.23 -12.01 -18.39
N LYS A 134 16.86 -12.90 -17.62
CA LYS A 134 16.59 -13.06 -16.18
C LYS A 134 17.17 -11.93 -15.33
N ARG A 135 18.01 -11.06 -15.89
CA ARG A 135 18.58 -9.91 -15.20
C ARG A 135 17.53 -8.99 -14.58
N THR A 136 17.84 -8.46 -13.41
CA THR A 136 17.01 -7.49 -12.70
C THR A 136 17.58 -6.08 -12.78
N VAL A 137 18.87 -5.92 -13.11
CA VAL A 137 19.51 -4.61 -13.23
C VAL A 137 19.33 -3.98 -14.60
N GLY A 138 19.28 -2.65 -14.61
CA GLY A 138 19.16 -1.85 -15.84
C GLY A 138 20.42 -1.91 -16.70
N THR A 139 20.25 -1.68 -18.00
CA THR A 139 21.36 -1.59 -18.96
C THR A 139 22.33 -0.47 -18.58
N THR A 140 23.61 -0.76 -18.72
CA THR A 140 24.69 0.20 -18.50
C THR A 140 25.04 0.93 -19.81
N PHE A 141 25.08 2.25 -19.77
CA PHE A 141 25.46 3.09 -20.91
C PHE A 141 26.80 3.77 -20.64
N ARG A 142 27.63 3.88 -21.68
CA ARG A 142 28.91 4.60 -21.61
C ARG A 142 28.83 5.83 -22.50
N ALA A 143 28.97 7.01 -21.89
CA ALA A 143 29.05 8.27 -22.61
C ALA A 143 30.42 8.41 -23.32
N PRO A 144 30.53 9.26 -24.36
CA PRO A 144 31.79 9.53 -25.06
C PRO A 144 32.92 10.03 -24.15
N ASN A 145 32.59 10.69 -23.03
CA ASN A 145 33.54 11.13 -22.01
C ASN A 145 34.03 10.00 -21.07
N GLY A 146 33.69 8.74 -21.38
CA GLY A 146 34.04 7.57 -20.58
C GLY A 146 33.14 7.35 -19.36
N LYS A 147 32.23 8.28 -19.04
CA LYS A 147 31.33 8.15 -17.89
C LYS A 147 30.29 7.06 -18.13
N THR A 148 30.21 6.15 -17.18
CA THR A 148 29.20 5.09 -17.17
C THR A 148 27.97 5.55 -16.39
N TYR A 149 26.77 5.30 -16.90
CA TYR A 149 25.52 5.59 -16.20
C TYR A 149 24.47 4.51 -16.45
N ARG A 150 23.65 4.25 -15.43
CA ARG A 150 22.52 3.31 -15.45
C ARG A 150 21.23 4.09 -15.20
N PRO A 151 20.62 4.64 -16.26
CA PRO A 151 19.39 5.40 -16.11
C PRO A 151 18.28 4.47 -15.63
N SER A 152 17.45 5.00 -14.75
CA SER A 152 16.20 4.39 -14.33
C SER A 152 15.05 5.32 -14.69
N MET A 153 13.81 4.88 -14.54
CA MET A 153 12.65 5.70 -14.94
C MET A 153 11.67 5.89 -13.80
N PHE A 154 11.02 7.04 -13.82
CA PHE A 154 9.84 7.36 -13.03
C PHE A 154 8.63 7.42 -13.96
N LEU A 155 7.59 6.68 -13.62
CA LEU A 155 6.35 6.57 -14.38
C LEU A 155 5.16 7.04 -13.54
N THR A 156 4.22 7.72 -14.17
CA THR A 156 2.87 7.89 -13.62
C THR A 156 1.85 7.26 -14.57
N LEU A 157 1.06 6.33 -14.04
CA LEU A 157 -0.10 5.77 -14.72
C LEU A 157 -1.37 6.32 -14.09
N THR A 158 -2.36 6.59 -14.91
CA THR A 158 -3.61 7.20 -14.48
C THR A 158 -4.73 6.52 -15.23
N LEU A 159 -5.82 6.21 -14.52
CA LEU A 159 -7.04 5.72 -15.16
C LEU A 159 -7.63 6.79 -16.09
N ASP A 160 -8.60 6.41 -16.90
CA ASP A 160 -9.28 7.34 -17.81
C ASP A 160 -10.18 8.34 -17.04
N SER A 161 -10.94 9.16 -17.77
CA SER A 161 -12.00 10.01 -17.21
C SER A 161 -13.35 9.31 -17.23
N TYR A 162 -14.19 9.60 -16.23
CA TYR A 162 -15.56 9.06 -16.11
C TYR A 162 -16.64 10.12 -16.41
N GLY A 163 -16.21 11.32 -16.79
CA GLY A 163 -17.05 12.48 -17.05
C GLY A 163 -16.21 13.76 -17.02
N ALA A 164 -16.82 14.91 -17.30
CA ALA A 164 -16.13 16.19 -17.19
C ALA A 164 -15.98 16.59 -15.71
N THR A 165 -14.77 16.96 -15.29
CA THR A 165 -14.50 17.51 -13.95
C THR A 165 -14.10 18.98 -14.02
N HIS A 166 -14.41 19.75 -12.98
CA HIS A 166 -13.94 21.12 -12.86
C HIS A 166 -12.42 21.17 -12.90
N ARG A 167 -11.87 22.03 -13.77
CA ARG A 167 -10.42 22.12 -13.98
C ARG A 167 -9.96 23.57 -13.99
N LEU A 168 -8.65 23.73 -13.78
CA LEU A 168 -8.01 25.02 -13.99
C LEU A 168 -8.08 25.43 -15.46
N PRO A 169 -8.19 26.74 -15.73
CA PRO A 169 -8.14 27.23 -17.10
C PRO A 169 -6.77 26.95 -17.71
N TYR A 170 -6.76 26.62 -18.99
CA TYR A 170 -5.57 26.28 -19.76
C TYR A 170 -5.58 27.05 -21.07
N ARG A 171 -4.43 27.15 -21.76
CA ARG A 171 -4.34 27.90 -23.01
C ARG A 171 -4.46 26.99 -24.22
N VAL A 172 -5.32 27.36 -25.17
CA VAL A 172 -5.40 26.75 -26.51
C VAL A 172 -5.18 27.87 -27.53
N GLY A 173 -4.14 27.74 -28.35
CA GLY A 173 -3.78 28.79 -29.32
C GLY A 173 -3.53 30.16 -28.67
N GLY A 174 -2.97 30.18 -27.46
CA GLY A 174 -2.72 31.40 -26.69
C GLY A 174 -3.92 31.97 -25.93
N LYS A 175 -5.15 31.55 -26.25
CA LYS A 175 -6.37 32.01 -25.56
C LYS A 175 -6.63 31.19 -24.30
N LEU A 176 -7.00 31.86 -23.21
CA LEU A 176 -7.38 31.19 -21.97
C LEU A 176 -8.77 30.54 -22.16
N THR A 177 -8.83 29.22 -22.05
CA THR A 177 -10.05 28.43 -22.18
C THR A 177 -10.65 28.22 -20.79
N PRO A 178 -11.93 28.57 -20.57
CA PRO A 178 -12.59 28.34 -19.29
C PRO A 178 -12.82 26.84 -19.03
N CYS A 179 -13.23 26.54 -17.81
CA CYS A 179 -13.76 25.22 -17.46
C CYS A 179 -15.01 24.90 -18.31
N SER A 180 -15.36 23.61 -18.44
CA SER A 180 -16.58 23.18 -19.13
C SER A 180 -17.87 23.73 -18.49
N CYS A 181 -17.83 24.15 -17.22
CA CYS A 181 -18.93 24.87 -16.57
C CYS A 181 -19.01 26.37 -16.96
N GLY A 182 -18.11 26.86 -17.81
CA GLY A 182 -18.02 28.28 -18.22
C GLY A 182 -17.17 29.18 -17.31
N VAL A 183 -16.71 28.69 -16.15
CA VAL A 183 -15.99 29.49 -15.15
C VAL A 183 -14.47 29.36 -15.29
N HIS A 184 -13.73 30.45 -15.02
CA HIS A 184 -12.27 30.43 -14.83
C HIS A 184 -11.94 30.18 -13.35
N HIS A 185 -11.74 28.92 -12.96
CA HIS A 185 -11.40 28.58 -11.58
C HIS A 185 -9.98 29.05 -11.19
N SER A 186 -9.82 29.50 -9.94
CA SER A 186 -8.50 29.69 -9.32
C SER A 186 -7.97 28.36 -8.74
N PRO A 187 -6.65 28.25 -8.47
CA PRO A 187 -6.05 27.07 -7.79
C PRO A 187 -6.69 26.67 -6.47
N ASN A 188 -7.36 27.60 -5.79
CA ASN A 188 -8.01 27.38 -4.50
C ASN A 188 -9.53 27.17 -4.63
N SER A 189 -10.06 27.06 -5.86
CA SER A 189 -11.49 26.83 -6.05
C SER A 189 -11.90 25.47 -5.46
N PRO A 190 -12.90 25.44 -4.56
CA PRO A 190 -13.23 24.24 -3.80
C PRO A 190 -13.88 23.14 -4.65
N VAL A 191 -14.43 23.50 -5.81
CA VAL A 191 -15.02 22.53 -6.75
C VAL A 191 -14.00 21.88 -7.68
N LEU A 192 -12.71 22.26 -7.63
CA LEU A 192 -11.71 21.67 -8.54
C LEU A 192 -11.66 20.15 -8.40
N SER A 193 -11.65 19.49 -9.56
CA SER A 193 -11.63 18.03 -9.74
C SER A 193 -12.89 17.29 -9.29
N THR A 194 -13.95 17.99 -8.87
CA THR A 194 -15.29 17.39 -8.75
C THR A 194 -15.96 17.35 -10.13
N PRO A 195 -16.95 16.46 -10.37
CA PRO A 195 -17.71 16.46 -11.62
C PRO A 195 -18.39 17.79 -11.87
N VAL A 196 -18.39 18.23 -13.13
CA VAL A 196 -19.15 19.40 -13.59
C VAL A 196 -20.65 19.12 -13.53
N ASP A 197 -21.04 17.89 -13.88
CA ASP A 197 -22.38 17.37 -13.71
C ASP A 197 -22.28 15.99 -13.05
N PRO A 198 -22.61 15.87 -11.75
CA PRO A 198 -22.59 14.60 -11.04
C PRO A 198 -23.59 13.58 -11.58
N SER A 199 -24.65 13.98 -12.29
CA SER A 199 -25.66 13.04 -12.79
C SER A 199 -25.22 12.27 -14.03
N THR A 200 -24.28 12.84 -14.81
CA THR A 200 -23.73 12.23 -16.03
C THR A 200 -22.32 11.66 -15.82
N TYR A 201 -21.78 11.74 -14.61
CA TYR A 201 -20.52 11.11 -14.25
C TYR A 201 -20.70 9.61 -14.01
N ASP A 202 -19.91 8.79 -14.69
CA ASP A 202 -19.99 7.33 -14.63
C ASP A 202 -19.30 6.79 -13.35
N TYR A 203 -19.98 6.93 -12.23
CA TYR A 203 -19.52 6.44 -10.92
C TYR A 203 -19.41 4.92 -10.86
N ARG A 204 -20.25 4.21 -11.62
CA ARG A 204 -20.22 2.76 -11.68
C ARG A 204 -18.90 2.28 -12.27
N ARG A 205 -18.51 2.81 -13.43
CA ARG A 205 -17.21 2.51 -14.04
C ARG A 205 -16.06 2.97 -13.15
N ALA A 206 -16.17 4.15 -12.54
CA ALA A 206 -15.16 4.65 -11.61
C ALA A 206 -14.91 3.69 -10.43
N ALA A 207 -15.99 3.14 -9.86
CA ALA A 207 -15.93 2.17 -8.78
C ALA A 207 -15.32 0.83 -9.23
N LEU A 208 -15.75 0.27 -10.37
CA LEU A 208 -15.17 -0.96 -10.92
C LEU A 208 -13.69 -0.82 -11.27
N ASP A 209 -13.31 0.29 -11.91
CA ASP A 209 -11.91 0.58 -12.21
C ASP A 209 -11.07 0.73 -10.93
N ALA A 210 -11.64 1.27 -9.85
CA ALA A 210 -10.97 1.34 -8.55
C ALA A 210 -10.81 -0.04 -7.90
N LEU A 211 -11.88 -0.85 -7.86
CA LEU A 211 -11.90 -2.22 -7.32
C LEU A 211 -10.88 -3.14 -7.99
N HIS A 212 -10.60 -2.91 -9.28
CA HIS A 212 -9.76 -3.79 -10.09
C HIS A 212 -8.49 -3.11 -10.59
N PHE A 213 -8.13 -1.95 -10.03
CA PHE A 213 -6.97 -1.17 -10.44
C PHE A 213 -5.66 -1.98 -10.35
N SER A 214 -5.47 -2.74 -9.26
CA SER A 214 -4.27 -3.57 -9.06
C SER A 214 -4.06 -4.57 -10.19
N LYS A 215 -5.13 -5.22 -10.66
CA LYS A 215 -5.07 -6.16 -11.79
C LYS A 215 -4.60 -5.47 -13.07
N GLY A 216 -5.00 -4.23 -13.30
CA GLY A 216 -4.49 -3.42 -14.41
C GLY A 216 -3.01 -3.10 -14.27
N VAL A 217 -2.53 -2.78 -13.06
CA VAL A 217 -1.11 -2.52 -12.77
C VAL A 217 -0.27 -3.79 -12.97
N ASP A 218 -0.73 -4.94 -12.50
CA ASP A 218 -0.03 -6.21 -12.67
C ASP A 218 0.14 -6.54 -14.16
N ARG A 219 -0.94 -6.38 -14.95
CA ARG A 219 -0.89 -6.55 -16.41
C ARG A 219 0.03 -5.55 -17.09
N PHE A 220 0.11 -4.31 -16.62
CA PHE A 220 1.06 -3.32 -17.13
C PHE A 220 2.50 -3.76 -16.90
N VAL A 221 2.83 -4.22 -15.70
CA VAL A 221 4.19 -4.68 -15.34
C VAL A 221 4.57 -5.91 -16.16
N GLN A 222 3.67 -6.88 -16.31
CA GLN A 222 3.89 -8.06 -17.15
C GLN A 222 4.19 -7.65 -18.60
N ASN A 223 3.36 -6.78 -19.18
CA ASN A 223 3.58 -6.28 -20.54
C ASN A 223 4.88 -5.47 -20.66
N LEU A 224 5.21 -4.65 -19.67
CA LEU A 224 6.44 -3.87 -19.64
C LEU A 224 7.67 -4.79 -19.65
N ARG A 225 7.70 -5.82 -18.79
CA ARG A 225 8.78 -6.82 -18.73
C ARG A 225 8.92 -7.56 -20.06
N ARG A 226 7.81 -8.04 -20.61
CA ARG A 226 7.78 -8.74 -21.91
C ARG A 226 8.31 -7.88 -23.06
N CYS A 227 7.97 -6.59 -23.07
CA CYS A 227 8.40 -5.68 -24.13
C CYS A 227 9.83 -5.15 -23.94
N ALA A 228 10.27 -5.04 -22.69
CA ALA A 228 11.61 -4.56 -22.35
C ALA A 228 12.67 -5.67 -22.42
N GLY A 229 12.26 -6.93 -22.29
CA GLY A 229 13.15 -8.10 -22.39
C GLY A 229 14.00 -8.33 -21.14
N TYR A 230 13.56 -7.84 -19.97
CA TYR A 230 14.21 -8.10 -18.70
C TYR A 230 13.23 -8.03 -17.53
N LYS A 231 13.61 -8.59 -16.38
CA LYS A 231 12.82 -8.54 -15.14
C LYS A 231 12.86 -7.15 -14.50
N ALA A 232 12.18 -6.19 -15.12
CA ALA A 232 12.04 -4.83 -14.60
C ALA A 232 11.49 -4.85 -13.16
N GLN A 233 12.35 -4.43 -12.23
CA GLN A 233 12.01 -4.28 -10.81
C GLN A 233 11.43 -2.89 -10.58
N TYR A 234 10.49 -2.78 -9.64
CA TYR A 234 9.84 -1.51 -9.35
C TYR A 234 9.50 -1.32 -7.88
N PHE A 235 9.39 -0.06 -7.50
CA PHE A 235 8.73 0.42 -6.29
C PHE A 235 7.63 1.38 -6.72
N ALA A 236 6.39 1.08 -6.39
CA ALA A 236 5.24 1.88 -6.78
C ALA A 236 4.30 2.16 -5.62
N VAL A 237 3.59 3.28 -5.75
CA VAL A 237 2.60 3.74 -4.79
C VAL A 237 1.33 4.11 -5.52
N VAL A 238 0.22 3.56 -5.03
CA VAL A 238 -1.14 3.92 -5.43
C VAL A 238 -1.62 5.05 -4.52
N GLU A 239 -2.02 6.15 -5.14
CA GLU A 239 -2.67 7.26 -4.44
C GLU A 239 -3.90 7.72 -5.20
N PRO A 240 -4.84 8.40 -4.52
CA PRO A 240 -5.99 8.94 -5.19
C PRO A 240 -5.65 10.26 -5.86
N GLN A 241 -6.16 10.47 -7.06
CA GLN A 241 -6.18 11.79 -7.66
C GLN A 241 -7.37 12.56 -7.11
N LYS A 242 -7.31 13.90 -7.11
CA LYS A 242 -8.46 14.77 -6.73
C LYS A 242 -9.76 14.52 -7.50
N ARG A 243 -9.79 13.67 -8.53
CA ARG A 243 -11.04 13.23 -9.19
C ARG A 243 -11.51 11.83 -8.73
N LEU A 244 -10.97 11.37 -7.60
CA LEU A 244 -11.16 10.06 -6.96
C LEU A 244 -10.78 8.84 -7.81
N ALA A 245 -10.17 9.04 -8.97
CA ALA A 245 -9.58 7.96 -9.74
C ALA A 245 -8.22 7.56 -9.14
N PRO A 246 -7.96 6.26 -8.92
CA PRO A 246 -6.62 5.79 -8.58
C PRO A 246 -5.58 6.21 -9.62
N HIS A 247 -4.42 6.62 -9.10
CA HIS A 247 -3.22 6.85 -9.88
C HIS A 247 -2.05 6.07 -9.27
N LEU A 248 -1.08 5.73 -10.11
CA LEU A 248 0.12 5.01 -9.70
C LEU A 248 1.36 5.86 -10.00
N HIS A 249 2.22 6.06 -9.01
CA HIS A 249 3.58 6.54 -9.21
C HIS A 249 4.55 5.37 -9.06
N MET A 250 5.46 5.19 -10.01
CA MET A 250 6.35 4.02 -10.05
C MET A 250 7.78 4.45 -10.35
N ALA A 251 8.70 4.06 -9.48
CA ALA A 251 10.13 3.99 -9.75
C ALA A 251 10.43 2.62 -10.37
N VAL A 252 11.05 2.59 -11.53
CA VAL A 252 11.45 1.34 -12.22
C VAL A 252 12.95 1.34 -12.42
N ARG A 253 13.60 0.22 -12.07
CA ARG A 253 15.02 0.00 -12.31
C ARG A 253 15.26 -0.23 -13.81
N GLY A 254 16.20 0.52 -14.37
CA GLY A 254 16.50 0.50 -15.80
C GLY A 254 15.61 1.43 -16.63
N THR A 255 15.95 1.57 -17.91
CA THR A 255 15.26 2.48 -18.82
C THR A 255 14.61 1.72 -19.96
N VAL A 256 13.38 2.12 -20.28
CA VAL A 256 12.61 1.61 -21.41
C VAL A 256 12.25 2.81 -22.29
N PRO A 257 12.36 2.72 -23.63
CA PRO A 257 12.03 3.84 -24.51
C PRO A 257 10.64 4.42 -24.21
N ARG A 258 10.54 5.75 -24.14
CA ARG A 258 9.30 6.45 -23.76
C ARG A 258 8.12 6.06 -24.65
N GLU A 259 8.36 5.85 -25.94
CA GLU A 259 7.31 5.44 -26.87
C GLU A 259 6.82 4.02 -26.60
N LEU A 260 7.74 3.11 -26.27
CA LEU A 260 7.37 1.75 -25.89
C LEU A 260 6.54 1.75 -24.59
N VAL A 261 6.89 2.57 -23.59
CA VAL A 261 6.10 2.69 -22.36
C VAL A 261 4.67 3.18 -22.66
N ARG A 262 4.51 4.16 -23.56
CA ARG A 262 3.17 4.62 -23.98
C ARG A 262 2.38 3.54 -24.72
N GLN A 263 3.04 2.80 -25.61
CA GLN A 263 2.43 1.68 -26.32
C GLN A 263 1.99 0.58 -25.37
N VAL A 264 2.83 0.23 -24.38
CA VAL A 264 2.50 -0.73 -23.32
C VAL A 264 1.29 -0.26 -22.51
N ALA A 265 1.27 1.01 -22.08
CA ALA A 265 0.11 1.54 -21.35
C ALA A 265 -1.17 1.49 -22.17
N ALA A 266 -1.12 1.88 -23.45
CA ALA A 266 -2.26 1.87 -24.36
C ALA A 266 -2.77 0.45 -24.69
N ALA A 267 -1.86 -0.53 -24.77
CA ALA A 267 -2.19 -1.93 -25.04
C ALA A 267 -2.60 -2.71 -23.78
N THR A 268 -2.40 -2.17 -22.59
CA THR A 268 -2.72 -2.87 -21.34
C THR A 268 -4.20 -2.74 -21.01
N TYR A 269 -4.84 -3.88 -20.78
CA TYR A 269 -6.20 -3.98 -20.27
C TYR A 269 -6.35 -5.22 -19.39
N HIS A 270 -7.39 -5.22 -18.55
CA HIS A 270 -7.80 -6.39 -17.79
C HIS A 270 -9.30 -6.64 -18.00
N GLN A 271 -9.68 -7.82 -18.51
CA GLN A 271 -11.07 -8.21 -18.74
C GLN A 271 -11.60 -8.99 -17.54
N LEU A 272 -12.72 -8.55 -16.99
CA LEU A 272 -13.44 -9.26 -15.93
C LEU A 272 -14.52 -10.14 -16.55
N TRP A 273 -14.19 -11.41 -16.73
CA TRP A 273 -15.13 -12.47 -17.12
C TRP A 273 -15.86 -13.01 -15.90
N TRP A 274 -16.67 -12.13 -15.30
CA TRP A 274 -17.53 -12.42 -14.17
C TRP A 274 -18.99 -12.42 -14.60
N PRO A 275 -19.88 -13.04 -13.82
CA PRO A 275 -21.30 -12.94 -14.05
C PRO A 275 -21.77 -11.48 -14.10
N GLU A 276 -22.88 -11.25 -14.79
CA GLU A 276 -23.47 -9.93 -14.94
C GLU A 276 -23.88 -9.35 -13.58
N HIS A 277 -23.51 -8.10 -13.34
CA HIS A 277 -23.75 -7.40 -12.07
C HIS A 277 -23.95 -5.90 -12.32
N GLU A 278 -24.73 -5.56 -13.36
CA GLU A 278 -25.03 -4.17 -13.69
C GLU A 278 -26.07 -3.57 -12.75
N THR A 279 -27.14 -4.32 -12.48
CA THR A 279 -28.24 -3.89 -11.61
C THR A 279 -28.44 -4.91 -10.50
N PRO A 280 -28.50 -4.51 -9.23
CA PRO A 280 -28.89 -5.41 -8.14
C PRO A 280 -30.27 -6.02 -8.40
N VAL A 281 -30.45 -7.28 -8.04
CA VAL A 281 -31.73 -8.00 -8.06
C VAL A 281 -32.44 -7.86 -6.71
N TYR A 282 -31.69 -7.86 -5.62
CA TYR A 282 -32.22 -7.85 -4.25
C TYR A 282 -31.85 -6.59 -3.47
N GLY A 283 -32.57 -6.36 -2.37
CA GLY A 283 -32.30 -5.31 -1.39
C GLY A 283 -33.10 -4.02 -1.60
N ALA A 284 -32.80 -3.02 -0.79
CA ALA A 284 -33.59 -1.79 -0.68
C ALA A 284 -33.76 -1.02 -2.01
N GLN A 285 -32.80 -1.15 -2.94
CA GLN A 285 -32.87 -0.50 -4.25
C GLN A 285 -33.94 -1.11 -5.17
N THR A 286 -34.24 -2.40 -5.01
CA THR A 286 -35.27 -3.09 -5.81
C THR A 286 -36.57 -3.32 -5.06
N GLY A 287 -36.56 -3.15 -3.73
CA GLY A 287 -37.70 -3.45 -2.87
C GLY A 287 -37.94 -4.96 -2.68
N ARG A 288 -37.02 -5.81 -3.14
CA ARG A 288 -37.06 -7.26 -2.91
C ARG A 288 -36.31 -7.62 -1.63
N ASP A 289 -36.83 -8.59 -0.89
CA ASP A 289 -36.17 -9.15 0.30
C ASP A 289 -34.82 -9.78 -0.06
N LEU A 290 -33.86 -9.74 0.87
CA LEU A 290 -32.52 -10.28 0.65
C LEU A 290 -32.53 -11.82 0.64
N PRO A 291 -31.63 -12.47 -0.12
CA PRO A 291 -31.47 -13.92 -0.09
C PRO A 291 -31.20 -14.44 1.32
N ILE A 292 -31.75 -15.60 1.66
CA ILE A 292 -31.59 -16.23 2.97
C ILE A 292 -30.80 -17.52 2.86
N TRP A 293 -30.02 -17.83 3.90
CA TRP A 293 -29.33 -19.12 4.02
C TRP A 293 -30.34 -20.21 4.39
N ASP A 294 -30.36 -21.28 3.61
CA ASP A 294 -31.12 -22.48 3.88
C ASP A 294 -30.19 -23.56 4.46
N GLU A 295 -30.40 -23.91 5.73
CA GLU A 295 -29.55 -24.87 6.46
C GLU A 295 -29.70 -26.30 5.92
N ASP A 296 -30.87 -26.64 5.34
CA ASP A 296 -31.11 -28.00 4.83
C ASP A 296 -30.35 -28.27 3.53
N THR A 297 -30.23 -27.26 2.66
CA THR A 297 -29.47 -27.36 1.40
C THR A 297 -28.07 -26.77 1.46
N GLU A 298 -27.69 -26.16 2.58
CA GLU A 298 -26.44 -25.40 2.78
C GLU A 298 -26.20 -24.37 1.66
N ARG A 299 -27.26 -23.66 1.24
CA ARG A 299 -27.21 -22.72 0.11
C ARG A 299 -28.11 -21.52 0.32
N PHE A 300 -27.83 -20.44 -0.42
CA PHE A 300 -28.72 -19.29 -0.46
C PHE A 300 -29.92 -19.55 -1.37
N ILE A 301 -31.11 -19.14 -0.91
CA ILE A 301 -32.36 -19.19 -1.65
C ILE A 301 -32.98 -17.80 -1.82
N ASP A 302 -33.77 -17.65 -2.88
CA ASP A 302 -34.66 -16.51 -3.07
C ASP A 302 -35.82 -16.62 -2.06
N PRO A 303 -36.01 -15.64 -1.16
CA PRO A 303 -37.00 -15.74 -0.09
C PRO A 303 -38.45 -15.75 -0.60
N ALA A 304 -38.70 -15.22 -1.80
CA ALA A 304 -40.05 -15.17 -2.36
C ALA A 304 -40.43 -16.46 -3.10
N THR A 305 -39.46 -17.15 -3.70
CA THR A 305 -39.71 -18.32 -4.55
C THR A 305 -39.23 -19.64 -3.95
N GLY A 306 -38.33 -19.60 -2.96
CA GLY A 306 -37.64 -20.76 -2.40
C GLY A 306 -36.61 -21.40 -3.36
N VAL A 307 -36.33 -20.76 -4.50
CA VAL A 307 -35.39 -21.30 -5.50
C VAL A 307 -33.95 -21.04 -5.06
N LEU A 308 -33.10 -22.07 -5.19
CA LEU A 308 -31.65 -21.96 -4.94
C LEU A 308 -31.01 -20.95 -5.90
N LEU A 309 -30.21 -20.05 -5.35
CA LEU A 309 -29.38 -19.16 -6.17
C LEU A 309 -28.29 -19.98 -6.88
N PRO A 310 -27.94 -19.63 -8.13
CA PRO A 310 -26.80 -20.24 -8.81
C PRO A 310 -25.51 -20.04 -8.01
N THR A 311 -24.71 -21.10 -7.91
CA THR A 311 -23.37 -21.00 -7.34
C THR A 311 -22.47 -20.16 -8.22
N TRP A 312 -21.38 -19.62 -7.65
CA TRP A 312 -20.33 -18.95 -8.40
C TRP A 312 -19.86 -19.76 -9.61
N ASP A 313 -19.62 -21.05 -9.42
CA ASP A 313 -19.15 -21.91 -10.51
C ASP A 313 -20.20 -22.18 -11.57
N GLN A 314 -21.47 -22.36 -11.20
CA GLN A 314 -22.56 -22.47 -12.17
C GLN A 314 -22.68 -21.18 -13.01
N ALA A 315 -22.65 -20.01 -12.36
CA ALA A 315 -22.72 -18.74 -13.07
C ALA A 315 -21.53 -18.52 -14.03
N LEU A 316 -20.36 -19.07 -13.72
CA LEU A 316 -19.20 -19.06 -14.62
C LEU A 316 -19.31 -20.07 -15.77
N ASP A 317 -19.91 -21.24 -15.54
CA ASP A 317 -20.20 -22.20 -16.61
C ASP A 317 -21.22 -21.64 -17.59
N ASP A 318 -22.28 -21.02 -17.08
CA ASP A 318 -23.31 -20.36 -17.90
C ASP A 318 -22.68 -19.26 -18.78
N LEU A 319 -21.81 -18.44 -18.18
CA LEU A 319 -21.05 -17.41 -18.91
C LEU A 319 -20.12 -18.02 -19.98
N ALA A 320 -19.48 -19.15 -19.70
CA ALA A 320 -18.58 -19.80 -20.64
C ALA A 320 -19.32 -20.52 -21.78
N ALA A 321 -20.53 -21.02 -21.50
CA ALA A 321 -21.39 -21.68 -22.47
C ALA A 321 -22.04 -20.70 -23.45
N ASP A 322 -22.22 -19.42 -23.06
CA ASP A 322 -22.77 -18.39 -23.93
C ASP A 322 -21.73 -17.89 -24.97
N PRO A 323 -21.90 -18.18 -26.27
CA PRO A 323 -20.98 -17.71 -27.30
C PRO A 323 -21.01 -16.17 -27.45
N ALA A 324 -22.11 -15.51 -27.07
CA ALA A 324 -22.28 -14.06 -27.13
C ALA A 324 -21.75 -13.33 -25.88
N ALA A 325 -21.30 -14.08 -24.86
CA ALA A 325 -20.82 -13.51 -23.61
C ALA A 325 -19.75 -12.43 -23.83
N GLN A 326 -19.88 -11.35 -23.06
CA GLN A 326 -18.91 -10.25 -22.99
C GLN A 326 -18.35 -10.17 -21.57
N PRO A 327 -17.13 -9.63 -21.39
CA PRO A 327 -16.63 -9.38 -20.05
C PRO A 327 -17.53 -8.33 -19.37
N ALA A 328 -17.91 -8.59 -18.12
CA ALA A 328 -18.73 -7.67 -17.33
C ALA A 328 -18.06 -6.30 -17.13
N HIS A 329 -16.72 -6.23 -17.17
CA HIS A 329 -15.99 -4.98 -17.15
C HIS A 329 -14.61 -5.09 -17.81
N VAL A 330 -14.05 -3.98 -18.30
CA VAL A 330 -12.68 -3.91 -18.83
C VAL A 330 -11.95 -2.71 -18.24
N VAL A 331 -10.93 -2.98 -17.43
CA VAL A 331 -10.07 -1.94 -16.85
C VAL A 331 -9.03 -1.50 -17.88
N ARG A 332 -8.84 -0.19 -18.05
CA ARG A 332 -7.84 0.42 -18.96
C ARG A 332 -7.20 1.66 -18.34
N PHE A 333 -5.96 1.93 -18.70
CA PHE A 333 -5.31 3.21 -18.40
C PHE A 333 -5.78 4.30 -19.35
N GLY A 334 -5.82 5.53 -18.86
CA GLY A 334 -6.04 6.71 -19.68
C GLY A 334 -4.85 7.01 -20.59
N ARG A 335 -5.04 7.95 -21.52
CA ARG A 335 -4.01 8.34 -22.51
C ARG A 335 -2.78 9.01 -21.88
N GLN A 336 -2.90 9.50 -20.65
CA GLN A 336 -1.86 10.27 -19.99
C GLN A 336 -0.87 9.35 -19.27
N VAL A 337 0.38 9.36 -19.74
CA VAL A 337 1.52 8.71 -19.07
C VAL A 337 2.62 9.76 -18.86
N ASP A 338 2.97 10.03 -17.60
CA ASP A 338 4.17 10.83 -17.28
C ASP A 338 5.38 9.90 -17.23
N TYR A 339 6.47 10.30 -17.89
CA TYR A 339 7.72 9.55 -17.99
C TYR A 339 8.88 10.49 -17.73
N LYS A 340 9.77 10.13 -16.81
CA LYS A 340 11.02 10.84 -16.54
C LYS A 340 12.16 9.84 -16.40
N GLY A 341 13.20 10.02 -17.21
CA GLY A 341 14.48 9.34 -16.99
C GLY A 341 15.24 10.00 -15.84
N ILE A 342 15.74 9.21 -14.90
CA ILE A 342 16.49 9.66 -13.73
C ILE A 342 17.80 8.89 -13.67
N VAL A 343 18.90 9.60 -13.44
CA VAL A 343 20.24 9.02 -13.30
C VAL A 343 20.66 9.11 -11.83
N ALA A 344 21.33 8.06 -11.35
CA ALA A 344 21.69 7.87 -9.94
C ALA A 344 22.55 9.00 -9.35
N ASP A 345 23.40 9.62 -10.18
CA ASP A 345 24.33 10.67 -9.76
C ASP A 345 23.64 12.01 -9.44
N SER A 346 22.35 12.15 -9.75
CA SER A 346 21.57 13.34 -9.46
C SER A 346 20.79 13.18 -8.17
N GLU A 347 21.48 13.25 -7.04
CA GLU A 347 20.93 13.09 -5.70
C GLU A 347 19.66 13.94 -5.47
N THR A 348 19.70 15.21 -5.88
CA THR A 348 18.55 16.11 -5.76
C THR A 348 17.33 15.64 -6.57
N LYS A 349 17.53 15.07 -7.77
CA LYS A 349 16.42 14.57 -8.60
C LYS A 349 15.86 13.27 -8.02
N VAL A 350 16.74 12.36 -7.61
CA VAL A 350 16.35 11.09 -6.96
C VAL A 350 15.56 11.38 -5.69
N GLY A 351 16.10 12.21 -4.78
CA GLY A 351 15.42 12.60 -3.54
C GLY A 351 14.07 13.28 -3.77
N LYS A 352 13.98 14.20 -4.75
CA LYS A 352 12.69 14.83 -5.12
C LYS A 352 11.68 13.81 -5.65
N ALA A 353 12.11 12.86 -6.49
CA ALA A 353 11.24 11.86 -7.06
C ALA A 353 10.75 10.85 -6.00
N ILE A 354 11.62 10.40 -5.10
CA ILE A 354 11.23 9.56 -3.95
C ILE A 354 10.27 10.32 -3.04
N GLY A 355 10.55 11.58 -2.74
CA GLY A 355 9.67 12.45 -1.96
C GLY A 355 8.28 12.59 -2.57
N TYR A 356 8.20 12.74 -3.90
CA TYR A 356 6.95 12.78 -4.65
C TYR A 356 6.21 11.43 -4.64
N LEU A 357 6.91 10.32 -4.89
CA LEU A 357 6.36 8.96 -4.92
C LEU A 357 5.74 8.55 -3.57
N THR A 358 6.35 9.03 -2.48
CA THR A 358 5.93 8.71 -1.10
C THR A 358 5.06 9.79 -0.47
N LYS A 359 4.65 10.81 -1.23
CA LYS A 359 4.04 12.03 -0.69
C LYS A 359 2.75 11.76 0.07
N TYR A 360 1.87 10.89 -0.44
CA TYR A 360 0.55 10.65 0.14
C TYR A 360 0.39 9.25 0.75
N LEU A 361 1.50 8.58 1.09
CA LEU A 361 1.46 7.31 1.84
C LEU A 361 0.73 7.43 3.18
N GLY A 362 0.79 8.61 3.79
CA GLY A 362 0.16 8.89 5.08
C GLY A 362 -1.33 9.25 5.03
N LYS A 363 -1.92 9.45 3.85
CA LYS A 363 -3.32 9.86 3.69
C LYS A 363 -4.16 8.69 3.24
N ALA A 364 -5.36 8.49 3.78
CA ALA A 364 -6.27 7.49 3.24
C ALA A 364 -6.71 7.83 1.80
N ILE A 365 -7.24 6.84 1.07
CA ILE A 365 -7.76 7.07 -0.28
C ILE A 365 -8.98 8.02 -0.22
N GLY A 366 -9.85 7.80 0.78
CA GLY A 366 -11.02 8.65 1.04
C GLY A 366 -10.69 10.08 1.47
N GLU A 367 -9.49 10.35 1.99
CA GLU A 367 -9.06 11.67 2.52
C GLU A 367 -8.48 12.60 1.41
N THR A 368 -8.86 12.38 0.16
CA THR A 368 -8.29 13.08 -1.01
C THR A 368 -8.51 14.59 -0.98
N TYR A 369 -9.70 15.02 -0.58
CA TYR A 369 -10.07 16.43 -0.50
C TYR A 369 -9.75 17.05 0.87
N GLY A 370 -9.68 16.23 1.91
CA GLY A 370 -9.50 16.59 3.31
C GLY A 370 -9.81 15.38 4.19
N ASP A 371 -9.38 15.43 5.44
CA ASP A 371 -9.60 14.40 6.45
C ASP A 371 -10.77 14.70 7.40
N ASP A 372 -11.25 15.95 7.45
CA ASP A 372 -12.49 16.32 8.13
C ASP A 372 -13.64 16.50 7.12
N PRO A 373 -14.65 15.61 7.10
CA PRO A 373 -15.84 15.76 6.27
C PRO A 373 -16.62 17.06 6.49
N ALA A 374 -16.58 17.64 7.69
CA ALA A 374 -17.28 18.89 8.01
C ALA A 374 -16.65 20.12 7.33
N GLU A 375 -15.37 20.03 6.96
CA GLU A 375 -14.65 21.08 6.24
C GLU A 375 -14.74 20.93 4.71
N LEU A 376 -15.27 19.80 4.23
CA LEU A 376 -15.38 19.54 2.79
C LEU A 376 -16.47 20.40 2.15
N HIS A 377 -16.19 20.91 0.96
CA HIS A 377 -17.19 21.60 0.18
C HIS A 377 -18.31 20.63 -0.25
N PRO A 378 -19.59 21.04 -0.30
CA PRO A 378 -20.71 20.14 -0.63
C PRO A 378 -20.51 19.32 -1.92
N ALA A 379 -19.95 19.93 -2.97
CA ALA A 379 -19.64 19.23 -4.23
C ALA A 379 -18.56 18.13 -4.08
N GLN A 380 -17.58 18.32 -3.19
CA GLN A 380 -16.55 17.32 -2.91
C GLN A 380 -17.14 16.15 -2.13
N LEU A 381 -17.97 16.46 -1.13
CA LEU A 381 -18.65 15.47 -0.32
C LEU A 381 -19.66 14.65 -1.14
N ASP A 382 -20.46 15.29 -2.00
CA ASP A 382 -21.38 14.61 -2.93
C ASP A 382 -20.63 13.68 -3.88
N HIS A 383 -19.53 14.16 -4.50
CA HIS A 383 -18.72 13.33 -5.38
C HIS A 383 -18.13 12.11 -4.68
N LEU A 384 -17.56 12.33 -3.48
CA LEU A 384 -17.05 11.27 -2.63
C LEU A 384 -18.17 10.27 -2.28
N ASN A 385 -19.35 10.73 -1.83
CA ASN A 385 -20.45 9.87 -1.40
C ASN A 385 -20.97 9.02 -2.55
N ARG A 386 -21.22 9.62 -3.72
CA ARG A 386 -21.68 8.90 -4.92
C ARG A 386 -20.73 7.78 -5.34
N LEU A 387 -19.42 8.03 -5.33
CA LEU A 387 -18.46 6.96 -5.63
C LEU A 387 -18.52 5.83 -4.59
N HIS A 388 -18.65 6.18 -3.31
CA HIS A 388 -18.71 5.20 -2.23
C HIS A 388 -19.98 4.34 -2.30
N GLU A 389 -21.14 4.92 -2.63
CA GLU A 389 -22.39 4.17 -2.81
C GLU A 389 -22.25 3.05 -3.86
N HIS A 390 -21.58 3.33 -4.98
CA HIS A 390 -21.30 2.29 -5.98
C HIS A 390 -20.28 1.26 -5.48
N VAL A 391 -19.18 1.72 -4.88
CA VAL A 391 -18.15 0.83 -4.33
C VAL A 391 -18.74 -0.13 -3.29
N LYS A 392 -19.69 0.33 -2.46
CA LYS A 392 -20.28 -0.45 -1.37
C LYS A 392 -21.06 -1.67 -1.85
N ILE A 393 -21.72 -1.58 -3.00
CA ILE A 393 -22.63 -2.64 -3.51
C ILE A 393 -22.04 -3.48 -4.63
N LEU A 394 -20.93 -3.08 -5.24
CA LEU A 394 -20.31 -3.82 -6.32
C LEU A 394 -19.46 -4.96 -5.79
N PRO A 395 -19.41 -6.14 -6.44
CA PRO A 395 -18.55 -7.23 -5.98
C PRO A 395 -17.06 -6.90 -6.16
N CYS A 396 -16.24 -7.07 -5.12
CA CYS A 396 -14.78 -6.82 -5.20
C CYS A 396 -13.96 -8.07 -5.56
N SER A 397 -14.51 -9.27 -5.34
CA SER A 397 -13.86 -10.57 -5.52
C SER A 397 -14.90 -11.69 -5.73
N PRO A 398 -14.49 -12.90 -6.14
CA PRO A 398 -15.40 -14.06 -6.24
C PRO A 398 -16.12 -14.41 -4.92
N ALA A 399 -15.46 -14.23 -3.78
CA ALA A 399 -16.01 -14.51 -2.45
C ALA A 399 -16.76 -13.31 -1.84
N CYS A 400 -16.99 -12.24 -2.60
CA CYS A 400 -17.61 -11.02 -2.08
C CYS A 400 -19.09 -11.25 -1.79
N ALA A 401 -19.52 -10.95 -0.56
CA ALA A 401 -20.92 -11.06 -0.12
C ALA A 401 -21.92 -10.27 -0.99
N ASN A 402 -21.45 -9.24 -1.71
CA ASN A 402 -22.27 -8.44 -2.62
C ASN A 402 -22.81 -9.25 -3.80
N TRP A 403 -22.25 -10.42 -4.14
CA TRP A 403 -22.84 -11.30 -5.18
C TRP A 403 -24.28 -11.68 -4.88
N LEU A 404 -24.65 -11.78 -3.60
CA LEU A 404 -26.03 -12.07 -3.18
C LEU A 404 -27.00 -10.96 -3.60
N LEU A 405 -26.55 -9.71 -3.71
CA LEU A 405 -27.38 -8.63 -4.26
C LEU A 405 -27.73 -8.85 -5.73
N TYR A 406 -26.89 -9.57 -6.48
CA TYR A 406 -27.07 -9.88 -7.90
C TYR A 406 -27.60 -11.30 -8.13
N GLY A 407 -28.01 -11.99 -7.07
CA GLY A 407 -28.59 -13.33 -7.16
C GLY A 407 -27.62 -14.45 -7.47
N ILE A 408 -26.37 -14.30 -7.05
CA ILE A 408 -25.33 -15.33 -7.19
C ILE A 408 -24.77 -15.64 -5.82
N THR A 409 -24.62 -16.93 -5.52
CA THR A 409 -23.94 -17.35 -4.29
C THR A 409 -22.43 -17.09 -4.45
N PRO A 410 -21.81 -16.30 -3.56
CA PRO A 410 -20.37 -16.05 -3.61
C PRO A 410 -19.57 -17.36 -3.53
N LYS A 411 -18.35 -17.33 -4.07
CA LYS A 411 -17.44 -18.48 -3.95
C LYS A 411 -17.17 -18.76 -2.47
N ASP A 412 -17.24 -20.03 -2.08
CA ASP A 412 -16.96 -20.52 -0.73
C ASP A 412 -17.86 -19.90 0.36
N ALA A 413 -19.07 -19.44 -0.01
CA ALA A 413 -20.01 -18.84 0.94
C ALA A 413 -20.59 -19.85 1.92
N ASP A 414 -20.71 -19.44 3.19
CA ASP A 414 -21.39 -20.18 4.26
C ASP A 414 -22.52 -19.34 4.88
N GLY A 415 -23.24 -19.90 5.86
CA GLY A 415 -24.34 -19.22 6.55
C GLY A 415 -23.95 -17.98 7.36
N LYS A 416 -22.66 -17.63 7.46
CA LYS A 416 -22.21 -16.38 8.10
C LYS A 416 -22.17 -15.20 7.13
N VAL A 417 -22.24 -15.46 5.82
CA VAL A 417 -22.21 -14.42 4.80
C VAL A 417 -23.53 -13.63 4.83
N VAL A 418 -23.44 -12.32 5.05
CA VAL A 418 -24.61 -11.43 5.08
C VAL A 418 -24.76 -10.73 3.72
N PRO A 419 -25.92 -10.84 3.04
CA PRO A 419 -26.14 -10.19 1.75
C PRO A 419 -25.89 -8.68 1.78
N GLY A 420 -24.96 -8.20 0.94
CA GLY A 420 -24.62 -6.78 0.85
C GLY A 420 -23.66 -6.24 1.91
N GLU A 421 -23.15 -7.10 2.80
CA GLU A 421 -22.20 -6.72 3.85
C GLU A 421 -20.87 -7.47 3.67
N CYS A 422 -20.05 -7.01 2.73
CA CYS A 422 -18.71 -7.55 2.54
C CYS A 422 -17.69 -6.84 3.44
N ASP A 423 -16.95 -7.62 4.25
CA ASP A 423 -15.87 -7.15 5.14
C ASP A 423 -14.61 -6.67 4.40
N GLY A 424 -14.60 -6.77 3.07
CA GLY A 424 -13.49 -6.32 2.25
C GLY A 424 -13.27 -4.81 2.42
N LYS A 425 -12.05 -4.42 2.84
CA LYS A 425 -11.65 -3.01 3.01
C LYS A 425 -11.99 -2.13 1.82
N ALA A 426 -11.99 -2.69 0.60
CA ALA A 426 -12.39 -1.99 -0.60
C ALA A 426 -13.75 -1.26 -0.47
N HIS A 427 -14.69 -1.81 0.30
CA HIS A 427 -16.05 -1.27 0.46
C HIS A 427 -16.14 -0.16 1.52
N ASP A 428 -15.11 0.04 2.32
CA ASP A 428 -15.11 1.11 3.32
C ASP A 428 -14.77 2.48 2.70
N ARG A 429 -15.11 3.53 3.44
CA ARG A 429 -14.92 4.91 3.03
C ARG A 429 -13.44 5.30 2.89
N GLU A 430 -12.60 4.71 3.72
CA GLU A 430 -11.17 5.01 3.84
C GLU A 430 -10.40 4.53 2.60
N HIS A 431 -10.78 3.38 2.04
CA HIS A 431 -10.13 2.74 0.90
C HIS A 431 -10.82 3.01 -0.44
N LEU A 432 -12.13 3.31 -0.45
CA LEU A 432 -12.86 3.81 -1.61
C LEU A 432 -12.59 3.01 -2.90
N GLY A 433 -12.75 1.69 -2.82
CA GLY A 433 -12.53 0.73 -3.91
C GLY A 433 -11.15 0.09 -3.89
N LEU A 434 -10.15 0.66 -3.23
CA LEU A 434 -8.79 0.10 -3.21
C LEU A 434 -8.55 -0.83 -2.01
N GLY A 435 -9.05 -2.06 -2.09
CA GLY A 435 -8.87 -3.07 -1.01
C GLY A 435 -7.46 -3.66 -0.91
N GLY A 436 -6.64 -3.50 -1.95
CA GLY A 436 -5.28 -4.06 -2.03
C GLY A 436 -4.20 -3.22 -1.33
N ARG A 437 -2.94 -3.68 -1.46
CA ARG A 437 -1.78 -2.93 -0.97
C ARG A 437 -1.60 -1.64 -1.77
N ARG A 438 -1.33 -0.53 -1.06
CA ARG A 438 -1.00 0.77 -1.68
C ARG A 438 0.45 0.93 -2.07
N VAL A 439 1.35 0.18 -1.43
CA VAL A 439 2.77 0.15 -1.79
C VAL A 439 3.04 -1.19 -2.45
N LEU A 440 3.41 -1.14 -3.73
CA LEU A 440 3.69 -2.30 -4.57
C LEU A 440 5.20 -2.33 -4.81
N VAL A 441 5.89 -3.36 -4.34
CA VAL A 441 7.35 -3.46 -4.43
C VAL A 441 7.67 -4.84 -4.97
N SER A 442 8.49 -4.91 -6.02
CA SER A 442 8.99 -6.21 -6.49
C SER A 442 9.83 -6.90 -5.41
N ARG A 443 9.75 -8.23 -5.31
CA ARG A 443 10.51 -9.00 -4.30
C ARG A 443 12.02 -8.74 -4.40
N GLN A 444 12.54 -8.78 -5.62
CA GLN A 444 13.95 -8.49 -5.95
C GLN A 444 14.27 -6.99 -6.09
N TRP A 445 13.46 -6.10 -5.50
CA TRP A 445 13.77 -4.67 -5.45
C TRP A 445 14.98 -4.40 -4.55
N THR A 446 14.98 -4.92 -3.32
CA THR A 446 16.14 -4.87 -2.43
C THR A 446 16.59 -6.24 -1.97
N GLY A 447 15.76 -7.28 -2.11
CA GLY A 447 15.98 -8.59 -1.48
C GLY A 447 15.88 -8.54 0.05
N LYS A 448 15.19 -7.54 0.59
CA LYS A 448 15.09 -7.26 2.03
C LYS A 448 13.63 -7.04 2.43
N THR A 449 13.24 -7.57 3.57
CA THR A 449 11.96 -7.30 4.22
C THR A 449 11.97 -5.93 4.89
N LEU A 450 10.79 -5.41 5.27
CA LEU A 450 10.72 -4.19 6.07
C LEU A 450 11.37 -4.34 7.46
N THR A 451 11.43 -5.57 7.98
CA THR A 451 12.11 -5.87 9.25
C THR A 451 13.62 -5.69 9.08
N ASP A 452 14.19 -6.20 7.98
CA ASP A 452 15.62 -6.03 7.67
C ASP A 452 15.97 -4.55 7.49
N HIS A 453 15.15 -3.79 6.75
CA HIS A 453 15.33 -2.34 6.63
C HIS A 453 15.28 -1.61 7.98
N ARG A 454 14.51 -2.10 8.96
CA ARG A 454 14.52 -1.53 10.32
C ARG A 454 15.79 -1.93 11.08
N ALA A 455 16.24 -3.17 10.93
CA ALA A 455 17.47 -3.67 11.54
C ALA A 455 18.70 -2.89 11.04
N ASP A 456 18.83 -2.69 9.72
CA ASP A 456 19.91 -1.90 9.12
C ASP A 456 19.97 -0.47 9.70
N ARG A 457 18.80 0.17 9.88
CA ARG A 457 18.74 1.50 10.50
C ARG A 457 19.15 1.50 11.96
N ALA A 458 18.74 0.48 12.72
CA ALA A 458 19.11 0.33 14.12
C ALA A 458 20.62 0.11 14.24
N GLU A 459 21.20 -0.67 13.33
CA GLU A 459 22.62 -0.98 13.28
C GLU A 459 23.47 0.27 13.00
N VAL A 460 23.09 1.12 12.04
CA VAL A 460 23.77 2.41 11.81
C VAL A 460 23.77 3.29 13.06
N ILE A 461 22.65 3.34 13.78
CA ILE A 461 22.54 4.10 15.04
C ILE A 461 23.47 3.48 16.10
N ARG A 462 23.46 2.16 16.26
CA ARG A 462 24.32 1.43 17.19
C ARG A 462 25.79 1.71 16.94
N GLN A 463 26.24 1.58 15.68
CA GLN A 463 27.63 1.85 15.29
C GLN A 463 28.03 3.30 15.58
N THR A 464 27.15 4.26 15.28
CA THR A 464 27.40 5.69 15.54
C THR A 464 27.55 5.97 17.04
N LEU A 465 26.71 5.37 17.88
CA LEU A 465 26.78 5.51 19.33
C LEU A 465 28.04 4.84 19.90
N ALA A 466 28.33 3.62 19.46
CA ALA A 466 29.52 2.87 19.88
C ALA A 466 30.82 3.61 19.54
N ALA A 467 30.92 4.20 18.34
CA ALA A 467 32.07 5.02 17.93
C ALA A 467 32.29 6.26 18.83
N ALA A 468 31.24 6.73 19.51
CA ALA A 468 31.31 7.84 20.46
C ALA A 468 31.46 7.39 21.93
N GLY A 469 31.67 6.10 22.18
CA GLY A 469 31.76 5.50 23.52
C GLY A 469 30.42 5.49 24.26
N VAL A 470 29.29 5.57 23.55
CA VAL A 470 27.96 5.52 24.13
C VAL A 470 27.37 4.14 23.90
N GLU A 471 27.11 3.41 24.98
CA GLU A 471 26.38 2.15 24.91
C GLU A 471 24.90 2.43 24.63
N MET A 472 24.35 1.75 23.62
CA MET A 472 22.94 1.86 23.29
C MET A 472 22.12 0.98 24.24
N ASP A 473 20.95 1.45 24.66
CA ASP A 473 19.99 0.61 25.39
C ASP A 473 19.77 -0.70 24.60
N ASP A 474 19.83 -1.85 25.29
CA ASP A 474 19.57 -3.15 24.69
C ASP A 474 18.15 -3.20 24.09
N GLN A 475 18.08 -3.21 22.76
CA GLN A 475 16.81 -3.24 22.01
C GLN A 475 16.15 -4.62 22.02
N THR A 476 16.90 -5.66 22.38
CA THR A 476 16.45 -7.04 22.51
C THR A 476 16.11 -7.44 23.94
N ALA A 477 16.26 -6.52 24.91
CA ALA A 477 16.11 -6.79 26.35
C ALA A 477 14.75 -7.40 26.76
N LEU A 478 13.71 -7.28 25.93
CA LEU A 478 12.39 -7.87 26.13
C LEU A 478 11.92 -8.67 24.91
N SER A 479 12.86 -9.28 24.17
CA SER A 479 12.54 -10.01 22.94
C SER A 479 11.64 -11.21 23.23
N VAL A 480 10.61 -11.40 22.39
CA VAL A 480 9.74 -12.58 22.44
C VAL A 480 10.47 -13.88 22.09
N THR A 481 11.65 -13.77 21.45
CA THR A 481 12.50 -14.92 21.10
C THR A 481 13.52 -15.27 22.17
N GLN A 482 13.62 -14.47 23.24
CA GLN A 482 14.55 -14.75 24.32
C GLN A 482 13.99 -15.86 25.21
N THR A 483 14.80 -16.87 25.49
CA THR A 483 14.43 -18.00 26.32
C THR A 483 15.02 -17.88 27.73
N THR A 484 14.43 -18.61 28.68
CA THR A 484 15.00 -18.77 30.03
C THR A 484 16.32 -19.52 29.95
N SER A 485 17.19 -19.28 30.93
CA SER A 485 18.50 -19.93 31.05
C SER A 485 18.40 -21.45 31.24
N ASP A 486 17.31 -21.92 31.84
CA ASP A 486 17.21 -23.29 32.34
C ASP A 486 16.31 -24.23 31.48
N ASP A 487 15.32 -23.73 30.71
CA ASP A 487 14.27 -24.59 30.11
C ASP A 487 13.91 -24.28 28.63
N GLU A 488 14.67 -23.43 27.94
CA GLU A 488 14.35 -22.93 26.58
C GLU A 488 12.91 -22.35 26.44
N GLN A 489 12.23 -22.06 27.54
CA GLN A 489 10.89 -21.49 27.55
C GLN A 489 10.96 -19.99 27.28
N PRO A 490 9.89 -19.36 26.73
CA PRO A 490 9.86 -17.91 26.53
C PRO A 490 10.10 -17.16 27.85
N ARG A 491 11.15 -16.33 27.88
CA ARG A 491 11.48 -15.52 29.05
C ARG A 491 10.47 -14.40 29.30
N PHE A 492 9.92 -13.81 28.22
CA PHE A 492 9.01 -12.68 28.31
C PHE A 492 7.63 -13.02 27.77
N ILE A 493 6.62 -12.97 28.65
CA ILE A 493 5.22 -13.14 28.29
C ILE A 493 4.58 -11.75 28.15
N TRP A 494 4.02 -11.49 26.97
CA TRP A 494 3.38 -10.22 26.64
C TRP A 494 1.86 -10.38 26.63
N THR A 495 1.15 -9.59 27.44
CA THR A 495 -0.31 -9.59 27.52
C THR A 495 -0.84 -8.17 27.30
N PRO A 496 -1.80 -7.96 26.38
CA PRO A 496 -2.42 -6.65 26.18
C PRO A 496 -3.10 -6.14 27.45
N VAL A 497 -2.85 -4.88 27.82
CA VAL A 497 -3.55 -4.21 28.92
C VAL A 497 -4.94 -3.80 28.43
N ARG A 498 -5.99 -4.15 29.18
CA ARG A 498 -7.38 -3.88 28.78
C ARG A 498 -7.87 -2.53 29.33
N PRO A 499 -8.81 -1.87 28.64
CA PRO A 499 -9.50 -0.72 29.22
C PRO A 499 -10.18 -1.11 30.53
N GLY A 500 -9.82 -0.45 31.64
CA GLY A 500 -10.39 -0.70 32.97
C GLY A 500 -9.51 -1.51 33.92
N ASP A 501 -8.35 -2.00 33.50
CA ASP A 501 -7.36 -2.60 34.41
C ASP A 501 -6.93 -1.56 35.47
N GLU A 502 -7.03 -1.90 36.76
CA GLU A 502 -6.83 -0.95 37.88
C GLU A 502 -5.44 -0.32 37.93
N ASP A 503 -4.44 -1.03 37.42
CA ASP A 503 -3.03 -0.62 37.41
C ASP A 503 -2.56 -0.10 36.04
N ALA A 504 -3.48 0.09 35.09
CA ALA A 504 -3.15 0.64 33.78
C ALA A 504 -2.66 2.10 33.91
N PRO A 505 -1.47 2.44 33.38
CA PRO A 505 -1.00 3.82 33.41
C PRO A 505 -1.91 4.69 32.56
N THR A 506 -2.05 5.95 32.95
CA THR A 506 -2.78 6.91 32.13
C THR A 506 -2.06 7.14 30.80
N GLN A 507 -2.81 7.49 29.75
CA GLN A 507 -2.20 7.82 28.46
C GLN A 507 -1.15 8.94 28.59
N LYS A 508 -1.37 9.93 29.46
CA LYS A 508 -0.41 11.01 29.72
C LYS A 508 0.91 10.50 30.29
N GLU A 509 0.86 9.58 31.27
CA GLU A 509 2.07 9.00 31.87
C GLU A 509 2.90 8.23 30.84
N VAL A 510 2.24 7.45 29.99
CA VAL A 510 2.92 6.69 28.92
C VAL A 510 3.56 7.62 27.89
N LEU A 511 2.84 8.67 27.48
CA LEU A 511 3.37 9.67 26.55
C LEU A 511 4.54 10.43 27.18
N ALA A 512 4.42 10.85 28.43
CA ALA A 512 5.46 11.58 29.14
C ALA A 512 6.76 10.78 29.23
N TYR A 513 6.68 9.52 29.65
CA TYR A 513 7.82 8.61 29.67
C TYR A 513 8.45 8.45 28.29
N SER A 514 7.63 8.24 27.26
CA SER A 514 8.09 8.06 25.89
C SER A 514 8.75 9.32 25.30
N ILE A 515 8.23 10.50 25.61
CA ILE A 515 8.80 11.81 25.23
C ILE A 515 10.17 11.99 25.87
N THR A 516 10.29 11.81 27.19
CA THR A 516 11.57 11.94 27.89
C THR A 516 12.61 10.97 27.33
N LYS A 517 12.22 9.71 27.12
CA LYS A 517 13.09 8.70 26.51
C LYS A 517 13.56 9.12 25.11
N ARG A 518 12.66 9.65 24.29
CA ARG A 518 12.95 10.07 22.91
C ARG A 518 13.85 11.30 22.84
N ILE A 519 13.66 12.27 23.72
CA ILE A 519 14.52 13.46 23.85
C ILE A 519 15.94 13.01 24.21
N ARG A 520 16.08 12.19 25.27
CA ARG A 520 17.37 11.64 25.72
C ARG A 520 18.10 10.92 24.58
N TRP A 521 17.42 10.00 23.88
CA TRP A 521 18.01 9.28 22.75
C TRP A 521 18.47 10.20 21.63
N ARG A 522 17.69 11.24 21.32
CA ARG A 522 18.05 12.22 20.29
C ARG A 522 19.29 13.02 20.69
N GLU A 523 19.36 13.48 21.94
CA GLU A 523 20.52 14.20 22.46
C GLU A 523 21.79 13.34 22.43
N GLN A 524 21.70 12.08 22.88
CA GLN A 524 22.80 11.12 22.81
C GLN A 524 23.29 10.92 21.38
N TYR A 525 22.38 10.74 20.42
CA TYR A 525 22.74 10.54 19.02
C TYR A 525 23.35 11.79 18.36
N GLU A 526 22.81 12.98 18.65
CA GLU A 526 23.39 14.24 18.13
C GLU A 526 24.79 14.50 18.71
N GLN A 527 24.98 14.26 20.01
CA GLN A 527 26.31 14.35 20.64
C GLN A 527 27.30 13.34 20.05
N ALA A 528 26.86 12.09 19.82
CA ALA A 528 27.69 11.06 19.20
C ALA A 528 28.13 11.46 17.78
N LYS A 529 27.19 11.94 16.95
CA LYS A 529 27.52 12.45 15.61
C LYS A 529 28.48 13.63 15.65
N GLN A 530 28.33 14.53 16.61
CA GLN A 530 29.23 15.68 16.76
C GLN A 530 30.64 15.23 17.14
N ARG A 531 30.78 14.29 18.09
CA ARG A 531 32.08 13.69 18.44
C ARG A 531 32.74 12.99 17.25
N ALA A 532 31.97 12.26 16.45
CA ALA A 532 32.47 11.61 15.24
C ALA A 532 32.94 12.62 14.16
N ARG A 533 32.35 13.82 14.11
CA ARG A 533 32.80 14.92 13.23
C ARG A 533 34.07 15.61 13.76
N ASP A 534 34.23 15.67 15.07
CA ASP A 534 35.25 16.49 15.72
C ASP A 534 36.58 15.75 16.03
N GLY A 535 36.69 14.42 15.85
CA GLY A 535 37.96 13.73 16.15
C GLY A 535 38.15 12.25 15.81
N THR A 536 37.12 11.51 15.39
CA THR A 536 37.25 10.11 14.93
C THR A 536 36.16 9.85 13.89
N GLY A 537 36.51 9.92 12.60
CA GLY A 537 35.53 9.87 11.51
C GLY A 537 34.62 8.63 11.57
N PRO A 538 33.37 8.72 11.09
CA PRO A 538 32.52 7.54 10.94
C PRO A 538 33.13 6.58 9.89
N PRO A 539 32.94 5.26 10.01
CA PRO A 539 33.24 4.35 8.90
C PRO A 539 32.39 4.78 7.70
N SER A 540 33.00 4.91 6.53
CA SER A 540 32.32 5.29 5.28
C SER A 540 31.53 4.14 4.65
N ASP A 541 31.42 3.00 5.31
CA ASP A 541 30.95 1.79 4.67
C ASP A 541 29.50 1.51 5.08
N THR A 542 28.62 1.57 4.08
CA THR A 542 27.29 0.95 4.11
C THR A 542 27.45 -0.57 4.13
N ASN A 543 27.90 -1.13 5.25
CA ASN A 543 27.99 -2.58 5.41
C ASN A 543 26.60 -3.14 5.70
N SER A 544 26.24 -4.16 4.91
CA SER A 544 25.01 -4.93 5.10
C SER A 544 25.16 -5.79 6.36
N ALA A 545 24.08 -6.03 7.11
CA ALA A 545 24.09 -6.98 8.24
C ALA A 545 24.46 -8.43 7.84
N THR A 546 24.55 -8.72 6.54
CA THR A 546 24.95 -10.01 5.96
C THR A 546 26.45 -10.13 5.67
N ASP A 547 27.23 -9.05 5.79
CA ASP A 547 28.66 -9.10 5.50
C ASP A 547 29.44 -9.54 6.76
N THR A 548 29.68 -10.85 6.89
CA THR A 548 30.64 -11.38 7.87
C THR A 548 32.05 -10.99 7.44
N ASN A 549 32.63 -10.00 8.13
CA ASN A 549 33.98 -9.52 7.84
C ASN A 549 35.01 -10.43 8.54
N ASP A 550 35.50 -11.46 7.85
CA ASP A 550 36.56 -12.39 8.28
C ASP A 550 37.98 -11.75 8.30
N ALA A 551 38.09 -10.44 8.57
CA ALA A 551 39.35 -9.71 8.48
C ALA A 551 39.83 -9.13 9.83
N ALA A 552 39.72 -9.91 10.91
CA ALA A 552 40.26 -9.54 12.23
C ALA A 552 41.01 -10.69 12.94
N THR A 553 41.79 -11.47 12.20
CA THR A 553 42.79 -12.41 12.77
C THR A 553 44.04 -12.48 11.90
N ALA A 554 44.76 -11.37 11.79
CA ALA A 554 46.18 -11.34 11.42
C ALA A 554 46.79 -9.95 11.70
N ALA A 555 47.16 -9.71 12.96
CA ALA A 555 48.27 -8.83 13.37
C ALA A 555 48.60 -9.09 14.84
#